data_AF-A0A2H9LJK7-F1
#
_entry.id   AF-A0A2H9LJK7-F1
#
_cell.length_a   1.000
_cell.length_b   1.000
_cell.length_c   1.000
_cell.angle_alpha   90.00
_cell.angle_beta   90.00
_cell.angle_gamma   90.00
#
_symmetry.space_group_name_H-M   'P 1'
#
loop_
_entity.id
_entity.type
_entity.pdbx_description
1 polymer ?
#
loop_
_entity_poly.entity_id
_entity_poly.type
_entity_poly.pdbx_seq_one_letter_code
_entity_poly.pdbx_strand_id
1 'polypeptide(L)'
;MKNADLLMHGCTILPMTQKAFIENGALAVKDGRITFVGKSFPARGIVAEVNIDAKGKVALPGLINCHTHVPMTIFRGLAEDKPLDVWLKETIWPLEARLKPEDIYNGALLGCLEMIKGGT
;
A
#
# COMPACT_ATOMS: atom_id res chain seq x y z
N MET A 1 19.46 -18.08 16.76
CA MET A 1 18.96 -18.16 15.37
C MET A 1 17.79 -17.21 15.24
N LYS A 2 17.74 -16.37 14.19
CA LYS A 2 16.57 -15.53 13.93
C LYS A 2 15.38 -16.43 13.59
N ASN A 3 14.20 -16.12 14.11
CA ASN A 3 12.96 -16.87 13.83
C ASN A 3 11.90 -16.03 13.10
N ALA A 4 12.21 -14.77 12.76
CA ALA A 4 11.40 -13.89 11.92
C ALA A 4 12.28 -13.01 11.01
N ASP A 5 11.69 -12.50 9.93
CA ASP A 5 12.35 -11.53 9.05
C ASP A 5 12.05 -10.10 9.52
N LEU A 6 10.82 -9.84 9.97
CA LEU A 6 10.40 -8.55 10.50
C LEU A 6 9.61 -8.73 11.79
N LEU A 7 9.88 -7.87 12.77
CA LEU A 7 9.05 -7.67 13.96
C LEU A 7 8.71 -6.19 14.08
N MET A 8 7.41 -5.88 14.06
CA MET A 8 6.87 -4.56 14.39
C MET A 8 6.21 -4.62 15.75
N HIS A 9 6.48 -3.69 16.65
CA HIS A 9 5.92 -3.71 18.01
C HIS A 9 5.55 -2.32 18.52
N GLY A 10 4.67 -2.27 19.53
CA GLY A 10 4.28 -1.03 20.20
C GLY A 10 3.19 -0.22 19.48
N CYS A 11 2.70 -0.68 18.32
CA CYS A 11 1.64 -0.01 17.57
C CYS A 11 0.24 -0.40 18.04
N THR A 12 -0.78 0.33 17.59
CA THR A 12 -2.16 -0.15 17.62
C THR A 12 -2.42 -0.93 16.33
N ILE A 13 -2.85 -2.19 16.44
CA ILE A 13 -3.15 -3.04 15.28
C ILE A 13 -4.66 -3.08 15.03
N LEU A 14 -5.07 -2.85 13.78
CA LEU A 14 -6.43 -3.01 13.27
C LEU A 14 -6.46 -4.29 12.44
N PRO A 15 -6.87 -5.45 12.99
CA PRO A 15 -6.76 -6.72 12.29
C PRO A 15 -7.74 -6.88 11.13
N MET A 16 -8.83 -6.09 11.12
CA MET A 16 -9.96 -6.17 10.17
C MET A 16 -10.73 -7.50 10.14
N THR A 17 -10.35 -8.48 10.97
CA THR A 17 -11.04 -9.77 11.15
C THR A 17 -12.02 -9.78 12.32
N GLN A 18 -11.95 -8.78 13.20
CA GLN A 18 -12.75 -8.65 14.41
C GLN A 18 -13.04 -7.19 14.70
N LYS A 19 -14.06 -6.92 15.53
CA LYS A 19 -14.43 -5.55 15.90
C LYS A 19 -13.39 -4.84 16.78
N ALA A 20 -12.64 -5.57 17.59
CA ALA A 20 -11.72 -5.00 18.58
C ALA A 20 -10.31 -4.80 18.01
N PHE A 21 -9.70 -3.66 18.32
CA PHE A 21 -8.30 -3.36 18.00
C PHE A 21 -7.35 -3.89 19.07
N ILE A 22 -6.09 -4.08 18.70
CA ILE A 22 -5.04 -4.54 19.62
C ILE A 22 -4.13 -3.37 19.96
N GLU A 23 -4.35 -2.73 21.11
CA GLU A 23 -3.46 -1.70 21.64
C GLU A 23 -2.13 -2.28 22.11
N ASN A 24 -1.02 -1.55 21.93
CA ASN A 24 0.33 -2.02 22.23
C ASN A 24 0.56 -3.45 21.68
N GLY A 25 0.26 -3.60 20.39
CA GLY A 25 0.37 -4.82 19.64
C GLY A 25 1.74 -5.01 19.00
N ALA A 26 1.99 -6.25 18.60
CA ALA A 26 3.11 -6.63 17.78
C ALA A 26 2.67 -7.57 16.66
N LEU A 27 3.41 -7.52 15.55
CA LEU A 27 3.24 -8.35 14.37
C LEU A 27 4.62 -8.85 13.93
N ALA A 28 4.72 -10.16 13.66
CA ALA A 28 5.93 -10.77 13.09
C ALA A 28 5.66 -11.33 11.71
N VAL A 29 6.64 -11.22 10.82
CA VAL A 29 6.61 -11.74 9.45
C VAL A 29 7.78 -12.70 9.24
N LYS A 30 7.50 -13.83 8.60
CA LYS A 30 8.50 -14.80 8.12
C LYS A 30 8.09 -15.30 6.75
N ASP A 31 9.02 -15.29 5.80
CA ASP A 31 8.86 -15.76 4.41
C ASP A 31 7.62 -15.13 3.73
N GLY A 32 7.46 -13.81 3.92
CA GLY A 32 6.34 -13.03 3.37
C GLY A 32 4.98 -13.29 4.02
N ARG A 33 4.91 -14.06 5.10
CA ARG A 33 3.67 -14.40 5.82
C ARG A 33 3.70 -13.86 7.24
N ILE A 34 2.53 -13.42 7.71
CA ILE A 34 2.34 -13.03 9.11
C ILE A 34 2.36 -14.30 9.97
N THR A 35 3.28 -14.41 10.92
CA THR A 35 3.43 -15.56 11.83
C THR A 35 2.96 -15.28 13.24
N PHE A 36 2.83 -14.01 13.62
CA PHE A 36 2.31 -13.59 14.91
C PHE A 36 1.55 -12.27 14.78
N VAL A 37 0.40 -12.17 15.43
CA VAL A 37 -0.32 -10.92 15.68
C VAL A 37 -0.89 -11.00 17.08
N GLY A 38 -0.62 -10.01 17.92
CA GLY A 38 -1.10 -10.02 19.29
C GLY A 38 -0.57 -8.84 20.09
N LYS A 39 -0.64 -8.92 21.42
CA LYS A 39 0.01 -7.94 22.30
C LYS A 39 1.53 -8.02 22.17
N SER A 40 2.22 -6.91 22.44
CA SER A 40 3.70 -6.83 22.37
C SER A 40 4.41 -7.74 23.38
N PHE A 41 3.81 -7.99 24.55
CA PHE A 41 4.48 -8.75 25.62
C PHE A 41 4.82 -10.19 25.20
N PRO A 42 3.88 -11.00 24.65
CA PRO A 42 4.21 -12.32 24.10
C PRO A 42 5.25 -12.32 22.97
N ALA A 43 5.41 -11.21 22.24
CA ALA A 43 6.35 -11.12 21.12
C ALA A 43 7.81 -10.89 21.54
N ARG A 44 8.10 -10.64 22.83
CA ARG A 44 9.46 -10.32 23.32
C ARG A 44 10.51 -11.40 23.06
N GLY A 45 10.08 -12.66 22.89
CA GLY A 45 10.97 -13.78 22.56
C GLY A 45 11.24 -13.96 21.06
N ILE A 46 10.61 -13.17 20.19
CA ILE A 46 10.79 -13.24 18.75
C ILE A 46 12.05 -12.46 18.37
N VAL A 47 12.97 -13.12 17.66
CA VAL A 47 14.22 -12.52 17.19
C VAL A 47 14.11 -12.35 15.68
N ALA A 48 13.90 -11.09 15.24
CA ALA A 48 13.76 -10.72 13.84
C ALA A 48 15.03 -10.09 13.25
N GLU A 49 15.17 -10.15 11.93
CA GLU A 49 16.20 -9.40 11.19
C GLU A 49 15.96 -7.89 11.26
N VAL A 50 14.74 -7.47 10.97
CA VAL A 50 14.31 -6.07 11.02
C VAL A 50 13.40 -5.89 12.23
N ASN A 51 13.72 -4.93 13.09
CA ASN A 51 12.87 -4.55 14.22
C ASN A 51 12.37 -3.11 14.04
N ILE A 52 11.07 -2.92 14.13
CA ILE A 52 10.40 -1.63 13.96
C ILE A 52 9.68 -1.28 15.27
N ASP A 53 10.17 -0.26 15.98
CA ASP A 53 9.40 0.39 17.04
C ASP A 53 8.34 1.29 16.40
N ALA A 54 7.09 0.84 16.50
CA ALA A 54 5.92 1.50 15.92
C ALA A 54 5.04 2.16 17.00
N LYS A 55 5.62 2.53 18.15
CA LYS A 55 4.91 3.28 19.19
C LYS A 55 4.27 4.55 18.63
N GLY A 56 3.01 4.77 18.96
CA GLY A 56 2.23 5.92 18.48
C GLY A 56 1.79 5.82 17.02
N LYS A 57 2.03 4.69 16.34
CA LYS A 57 1.56 4.41 14.98
C LYS A 57 0.43 3.38 14.99
N VAL A 58 -0.26 3.31 13.86
CA VAL A 58 -1.31 2.34 13.58
C VAL A 58 -0.83 1.38 12.50
N ALA A 59 -1.02 0.08 12.72
CA ALA A 59 -0.82 -0.96 11.71
C ALA A 59 -2.18 -1.48 11.23
N LEU A 60 -2.35 -1.52 9.91
CA LEU A 60 -3.53 -2.04 9.23
C LEU A 60 -3.08 -2.85 8.01
N PRO A 61 -3.94 -3.71 7.44
CA PRO A 61 -3.69 -4.29 6.12
C PRO A 61 -3.42 -3.18 5.09
N GLY A 62 -2.53 -3.46 4.14
CA GLY A 62 -2.35 -2.59 2.98
C GLY A 62 -3.68 -2.37 2.28
N LEU A 63 -3.92 -1.14 1.82
CA LEU A 63 -5.16 -0.80 1.13
C LEU A 63 -5.19 -1.50 -0.23
N ILE A 64 -6.38 -1.94 -0.64
CA ILE A 64 -6.56 -2.61 -1.93
C ILE A 64 -7.27 -1.64 -2.87
N ASN A 65 -6.55 -1.18 -3.89
CA ASN A 65 -7.16 -0.41 -4.98
C ASN A 65 -7.74 -1.37 -6.02
N CYS A 66 -9.07 -1.52 -5.98
CA CYS A 66 -9.79 -2.48 -6.81
C CYS A 66 -9.95 -2.07 -8.28
N HIS A 67 -9.66 -0.81 -8.64
CA HIS A 67 -9.81 -0.32 -10.01
C HIS A 67 -8.97 0.93 -10.26
N THR A 68 -8.05 0.86 -11.23
CA THR A 68 -7.19 2.00 -11.59
C THR A 68 -6.66 1.88 -13.02
N HIS A 69 -6.33 3.02 -13.61
CA HIS A 69 -5.63 3.15 -14.89
C HIS A 69 -4.26 3.79 -14.64
N VAL A 70 -3.29 3.01 -14.15
CA VAL A 70 -2.04 3.53 -13.56
C VAL A 70 -1.26 4.47 -14.49
N PRO A 71 -1.03 4.15 -15.78
CA PRO A 71 -0.24 5.01 -16.66
C PRO A 71 -0.86 6.39 -16.90
N MET A 72 -2.19 6.51 -16.75
CA MET A 72 -2.90 7.79 -16.92
C MET A 72 -2.54 8.83 -15.87
N THR A 73 -1.75 8.48 -14.84
CA THR A 73 -1.20 9.44 -13.86
C THR A 73 -0.51 10.63 -14.54
N ILE A 74 0.12 10.43 -15.71
CA ILE A 74 0.78 11.49 -16.48
C ILE A 74 -0.20 12.48 -17.15
N PHE A 75 -1.49 12.14 -17.23
CA PHE A 75 -2.54 13.01 -17.75
C PHE A 75 -3.28 13.80 -16.66
N ARG A 76 -2.85 13.69 -15.38
CA ARG A 76 -3.49 14.37 -14.26
C ARG A 76 -3.58 15.88 -14.52
N GLY A 77 -4.79 16.43 -14.43
CA GLY A 77 -5.06 17.86 -14.62
C GLY A 77 -5.25 18.30 -16.07
N LEU A 78 -5.17 17.39 -17.06
CA LEU A 78 -5.23 17.75 -18.48
C LEU A 78 -6.66 17.81 -19.04
N ALA A 79 -7.58 17.01 -18.49
CA ALA A 79 -8.88 16.73 -19.08
C ALA A 79 -10.00 16.83 -18.02
N GLU A 80 -10.13 18.00 -17.41
CA GLU A 80 -11.12 18.28 -16.37
C GLU A 80 -12.45 18.77 -16.98
N ASP A 81 -13.54 18.71 -16.21
CA ASP A 81 -14.84 19.33 -16.50
C ASP A 81 -15.51 18.92 -17.84
N LYS A 82 -15.33 17.67 -18.27
CA LYS A 82 -15.95 17.11 -19.49
C LYS A 82 -16.94 15.97 -19.16
N PRO A 83 -18.07 15.84 -19.87
CA PRO A 83 -18.88 14.63 -19.82
C PRO A 83 -18.07 13.39 -20.23
N LEU A 84 -18.35 12.23 -19.64
CA LEU A 84 -17.55 11.00 -19.84
C LEU A 84 -17.30 10.66 -21.31
N ASP A 85 -18.33 10.71 -22.15
CA ASP A 85 -18.20 10.32 -23.57
C ASP A 85 -17.25 11.26 -24.33
N VAL A 86 -17.35 12.56 -24.07
CA VAL A 86 -16.47 13.61 -24.63
C VAL A 86 -15.05 13.45 -24.08
N TRP A 87 -14.92 13.21 -22.77
CA TRP A 87 -13.64 12.97 -22.11
C TRP A 87 -12.89 11.78 -22.73
N LEU A 88 -13.59 10.64 -22.91
CA LEU A 88 -13.04 9.43 -23.53
C LEU A 88 -12.66 9.66 -24.99
N LYS A 89 -13.64 10.03 -25.82
CA LYS A 89 -13.50 10.02 -27.29
C LYS A 89 -12.64 11.15 -27.81
N GLU A 90 -12.80 12.34 -27.25
CA GLU A 90 -12.16 13.54 -27.79
C GLU A 90 -10.85 13.88 -27.09
N THR A 91 -10.60 13.33 -25.89
CA THR A 91 -9.39 13.65 -25.12
C THR A 91 -8.54 12.43 -24.80
N ILE A 92 -9.06 11.47 -24.02
CA ILE A 92 -8.24 10.38 -23.49
C ILE A 92 -7.80 9.40 -24.57
N TRP A 93 -8.70 8.85 -25.39
CA TRP A 93 -8.30 7.89 -26.43
C TRP A 93 -7.29 8.49 -27.43
N PRO A 94 -7.45 9.74 -27.92
CA PRO A 94 -6.44 10.39 -28.74
C PRO A 94 -5.07 10.56 -28.05
N LEU A 95 -5.04 10.82 -26.74
CA LEU A 95 -3.80 10.94 -25.97
C LEU A 95 -3.13 9.59 -25.74
N GLU A 96 -3.90 8.58 -25.32
CA GLU A 96 -3.42 7.21 -25.11
C GLU A 96 -2.84 6.61 -26.40
N ALA A 97 -3.48 6.87 -27.55
CA ALA A 97 -3.01 6.42 -28.85
C ALA A 97 -1.62 6.97 -29.25
N ARG A 98 -1.14 8.03 -28.57
CA ARG A 98 0.17 8.64 -28.80
C ARG A 98 1.23 8.19 -27.79
N LEU A 99 0.85 7.45 -26.74
CA LEU A 99 1.80 6.97 -25.75
C LEU A 99 2.77 5.96 -26.35
N LYS A 100 4.04 6.12 -25.99
CA LYS A 100 5.09 5.14 -26.28
C LYS A 100 5.25 4.20 -25.09
N PRO A 101 5.89 3.02 -25.29
CA PRO A 101 6.17 2.10 -24.19
C PRO A 101 6.88 2.73 -22.99
N GLU A 102 7.79 3.69 -23.23
CA GLU A 102 8.49 4.42 -22.18
C GLU A 102 7.57 5.34 -21.38
N ASP A 103 6.61 6.01 -22.02
CA ASP A 103 5.62 6.85 -21.33
C ASP A 103 4.74 6.00 -20.39
N ILE A 104 4.34 4.82 -20.86
CA ILE A 104 3.56 3.86 -20.07
C ILE A 104 4.35 3.38 -18.86
N TYR A 105 5.61 3.01 -19.05
CA TYR A 105 6.49 2.56 -17.97
C TYR A 105 6.67 3.65 -16.91
N ASN A 106 7.02 4.87 -17.33
CA ASN A 106 7.24 5.99 -16.42
C ASN A 106 5.95 6.41 -15.70
N GLY A 107 4.82 6.45 -16.41
CA GLY A 107 3.51 6.74 -15.82
C GLY A 107 3.08 5.69 -14.81
N ALA A 108 3.31 4.40 -15.11
CA ALA A 108 3.05 3.31 -14.18
C ALA A 108 3.93 3.39 -12.93
N LEU A 109 5.24 3.65 -13.11
CA LEU A 109 6.18 3.79 -12.00
C LEU A 109 5.80 4.95 -11.07
N LEU A 110 5.43 6.11 -11.64
CA LEU A 110 4.93 7.25 -10.88
C LEU A 110 3.68 6.89 -10.09
N GLY A 111 2.69 6.24 -10.73
CA GLY A 111 1.48 5.79 -10.05
C GLY A 111 1.76 4.82 -8.90
N CYS A 112 2.67 3.85 -9.08
CA CYS A 112 3.07 2.92 -8.02
C CYS A 112 3.73 3.62 -6.83
N LEU A 113 4.61 4.61 -7.08
CA LEU A 113 5.26 5.38 -6.02
C LEU A 113 4.25 6.18 -5.19
N GLU A 114 3.24 6.77 -5.84
CA GLU A 114 2.16 7.48 -5.15
C GLU A 114 1.29 6.51 -4.35
N MET A 115 0.90 5.37 -4.91
CA MET A 115 0.11 4.34 -4.22
C MET A 115 0.83 3.83 -2.97
N ILE A 116 2.12 3.49 -3.05
CA ILE A 116 2.90 3.02 -1.90
C ILE A 116 2.97 4.11 -0.82
N LYS A 117 3.14 5.38 -1.19
CA LYS A 117 3.11 6.51 -0.23
C LYS A 117 1.75 6.70 0.42
N GLY A 118 0.67 6.37 -0.29
CA GLY A 118 -0.71 6.40 0.21
C GLY A 118 -1.15 5.14 0.95
N GLY A 119 -0.33 4.08 0.96
CA GLY A 119 -0.61 2.81 1.63
C GLY A 119 -1.36 1.77 0.80
N THR A 120 -1.36 1.90 -0.53
CA THR A 120 -1.89 0.93 -1.51
C THR A 120 -0.77 0.20 -2.24
#